data_AF-M5BM79-F1
#
_entry.id   AF-M5BM79-F1
#
_cell.length_a   1.000
_cell.length_b   1.000
_cell.length_c   1.000
_cell.angle_alpha   90.00
_cell.angle_beta   90.00
_cell.angle_gamma   90.00
#
_symmetry.space_group_name_H-M   'P 1'
#
loop_
_entity.id
_entity.type
_entity.pdbx_description
1 polymer ?
#
loop_
_entity_poly.entity_id
_entity_poly.type
_entity_poly.pdbx_seq_one_letter_code
_entity_poly.pdbx_strand_id
1 'polypeptide(L)'
;MALTYFAVNAIMSADRALIVDMLPPHEQNSGNAWASRTSGLGQVLGFFIGNLDLPYMFGSNSSQIGLLSVISGILLLGTHVITAIFVQEAVHQPRPGDATDLKQMLRNMWDTVLRLPATIRSICFIQFFSWLGWLPVMLFATEYIGDIYVRDALDHGDSRGPSSEALREEGTRAGSRALFHGALLTLFASIMLPLFVVSRSEADHQSIGGIVWELSKRLPLDVQQTLHKWRETKFDLAKTWAVSHMVFGVLLLCTLQVASFPPYGVSSNSSIDSYKDLDSHRLYSS
;
A
#
# COMPACT_ATOMS: atom_id res chain seq x y z
N MET A 1 1.83 8.99 20.12
CA MET A 1 1.60 9.01 18.65
C MET A 1 2.84 9.50 17.88
N ALA A 2 3.33 10.72 18.12
CA ALA A 2 4.49 11.27 17.38
C ALA A 2 5.76 10.41 17.47
N LEU A 3 6.08 9.88 18.65
CA LEU A 3 7.23 9.00 18.87
C LEU A 3 7.16 7.72 18.02
N THR A 4 5.97 7.11 17.93
CA THR A 4 5.76 5.89 17.14
C THR A 4 5.98 6.16 15.66
N TYR A 5 5.47 7.28 15.13
CA TYR A 5 5.70 7.67 13.74
C TYR A 5 7.16 7.98 13.46
N PHE A 6 7.85 8.65 14.38
CA PHE A 6 9.28 8.90 14.26
C PHE A 6 10.07 7.58 14.22
N ALA A 7 9.81 6.66 15.15
CA ALA A 7 10.50 5.38 15.23
C ALA A 7 10.28 4.53 13.97
N VAL A 8 9.03 4.42 13.49
CA VAL A 8 8.72 3.65 12.28
C VAL A 8 9.39 4.24 11.05
N ASN A 9 9.41 5.56 10.90
CA ASN A 9 10.13 6.20 9.79
C ASN A 9 11.65 6.01 9.87
N ALA A 10 12.22 6.07 11.07
CA ALA A 10 13.65 5.82 11.28
C ALA A 10 14.02 4.37 10.89
N ILE A 11 13.23 3.39 11.35
CA ILE A 11 13.41 1.97 11.00
C ILE A 11 13.29 1.77 9.49
N MET A 12 12.23 2.28 8.85
CA MET A 12 12.06 2.15 7.40
C MET A 12 13.21 2.78 6.59
N SER A 13 13.82 3.85 7.11
CA SER A 13 15.00 4.46 6.49
C SER A 13 16.25 3.59 6.66
N ALA A 14 16.46 3.06 7.87
CA ALA A 14 17.59 2.18 8.16
C ALA A 14 17.51 0.89 7.34
N ASP A 15 16.34 0.26 7.23
CA ASP A 15 16.11 -0.96 6.45
C ASP A 15 16.47 -0.76 4.96
N ARG A 16 16.13 0.40 4.40
CA ARG A 16 16.46 0.73 3.00
C ARG A 16 17.94 1.00 2.82
N ALA A 17 18.58 1.68 3.77
CA ALA A 17 20.02 1.91 3.74
C ALA A 17 20.78 0.58 3.82
N LEU A 18 20.31 -0.34 4.67
CA LEU A 18 20.92 -1.65 4.86
C LEU A 18 21.05 -2.46 3.57
N ILE A 19 20.05 -2.40 2.69
CA ILE A 19 20.09 -3.06 1.36
C ILE A 19 21.25 -2.51 0.52
N VAL A 20 21.46 -1.19 0.55
CA VAL A 20 22.51 -0.51 -0.23
C VAL A 20 23.89 -0.76 0.38
N ASP A 21 23.97 -0.86 1.71
CA ASP A 21 25.21 -1.06 2.43
C ASP A 21 25.71 -2.52 2.36
N MET A 22 24.79 -3.49 2.33
CA MET A 22 25.13 -4.92 2.33
C MET A 22 25.27 -5.52 0.94
N LEU A 23 24.49 -5.07 -0.05
CA LEU A 23 24.47 -5.70 -1.38
C LEU A 23 25.36 -4.94 -2.39
N PRO A 24 26.10 -5.66 -3.24
CA PRO A 24 26.84 -5.03 -4.33
C PRO A 24 25.86 -4.38 -5.34
N PRO A 25 26.27 -3.33 -6.07
CA PRO A 25 25.37 -2.53 -6.91
C PRO A 25 24.53 -3.32 -7.92
N HIS A 26 25.04 -4.45 -8.43
CA HIS A 26 24.33 -5.30 -9.39
C HIS A 26 23.19 -6.12 -8.75
N GLU A 27 23.25 -6.37 -7.44
CA GLU A 27 22.23 -7.11 -6.67
C GLU A 27 21.22 -6.21 -5.96
N GLN A 28 21.51 -4.92 -5.77
CA GLN A 28 20.63 -3.98 -5.05
C GLN A 28 19.21 -3.90 -5.64
N ASN A 29 19.06 -4.02 -6.97
CA ASN A 29 17.74 -4.09 -7.60
C ASN A 29 16.96 -5.34 -7.20
N SER A 30 17.65 -6.48 -7.05
CA SER A 30 17.06 -7.74 -6.56
C SER A 30 16.69 -7.64 -5.08
N GLY A 31 17.58 -7.07 -4.26
CA GLY A 31 17.31 -6.79 -2.84
C GLY A 31 16.07 -5.92 -2.63
N ASN A 32 15.97 -4.81 -3.39
CA ASN A 32 14.79 -3.94 -3.38
C ASN A 32 13.51 -4.67 -3.84
N ALA A 33 13.60 -5.59 -4.80
CA ALA A 33 12.46 -6.40 -5.23
C ALA A 33 12.00 -7.37 -4.13
N TRP A 34 12.92 -8.01 -3.41
CA TRP A 34 12.59 -8.84 -2.25
C TRP A 34 11.96 -8.02 -1.12
N ALA A 35 12.50 -6.83 -0.82
CA ALA A 35 11.92 -5.92 0.17
C ALA A 35 10.49 -5.49 -0.17
N SER A 36 10.18 -5.30 -1.46
CA SER A 36 8.81 -5.03 -1.92
C SER A 36 7.87 -6.22 -1.68
N ARG A 37 8.33 -7.46 -1.95
CA ARG A 37 7.54 -8.67 -1.71
C ARG A 37 7.28 -8.92 -0.22
N THR A 38 8.29 -8.73 0.62
CA THR A 38 8.14 -8.88 2.08
C THR A 38 7.19 -7.82 2.65
N SER A 39 7.24 -6.60 2.12
CA SER A 39 6.27 -5.55 2.45
C SER A 39 4.84 -5.95 2.04
N GLY A 40 4.65 -6.52 0.85
CA GLY A 40 3.37 -7.05 0.39
C GLY A 40 2.82 -8.18 1.27
N LEU A 41 3.67 -9.12 1.66
CA LEU A 41 3.33 -10.18 2.61
C LEU A 41 2.92 -9.60 3.98
N GLY A 42 3.66 -8.60 4.47
CA GLY A 42 3.35 -7.89 5.70
C GLY A 42 1.96 -7.24 5.66
N GLN A 43 1.59 -6.61 4.54
CA GLN A 43 0.24 -6.06 4.37
C GLN A 43 -0.84 -7.15 4.41
N VAL A 44 -0.65 -8.27 3.72
CA VAL A 44 -1.60 -9.39 3.72
C VAL A 44 -1.80 -9.93 5.14
N LEU A 45 -0.70 -10.20 5.86
CA LEU A 45 -0.77 -10.67 7.25
C LEU A 45 -1.39 -9.63 8.18
N GLY A 46 -1.04 -8.35 8.03
CA GLY A 46 -1.57 -7.26 8.84
C GLY A 46 -3.08 -7.10 8.69
N PHE A 47 -3.58 -7.05 7.45
CA PHE A 47 -5.02 -6.98 7.21
C PHE A 47 -5.73 -8.29 7.58
N PHE A 48 -5.11 -9.45 7.39
CA PHE A 48 -5.68 -10.73 7.83
C PHE A 48 -5.91 -10.75 9.34
N ILE A 49 -4.87 -10.46 10.13
CA ILE A 49 -4.95 -10.40 11.59
C ILE A 49 -5.93 -9.31 12.04
N GLY A 50 -5.94 -8.16 11.36
CA GLY A 50 -6.88 -7.07 11.64
C GLY A 50 -8.35 -7.41 11.40
N ASN A 51 -8.66 -8.39 10.54
CA ASN A 51 -10.03 -8.87 10.32
C ASN A 51 -10.52 -9.86 11.38
N LEU A 52 -9.62 -10.39 12.22
CA LEU A 52 -9.97 -11.32 13.28
C LEU A 52 -10.41 -10.57 14.54
N ASP A 53 -11.38 -11.15 15.26
CA ASP A 53 -11.77 -10.68 16.59
C ASP A 53 -10.75 -11.18 17.62
N LEU A 54 -9.67 -10.41 17.78
CA LEU A 54 -8.56 -10.76 18.69
C LEU A 54 -9.02 -10.84 20.16
N PRO A 55 -9.81 -9.89 20.70
CA PRO A 55 -10.33 -10.01 22.07
C PRO A 55 -11.06 -11.33 22.31
N TYR A 56 -11.93 -11.73 21.37
CA TYR A 56 -12.64 -13.00 21.45
C TYR A 56 -11.69 -14.22 21.38
N MET A 57 -10.78 -14.25 20.40
CA MET A 57 -9.85 -15.38 20.21
C MET A 57 -8.90 -15.60 21.38
N PHE A 58 -8.41 -14.51 21.99
CA PHE A 58 -7.50 -14.58 23.13
C PHE A 58 -8.21 -14.57 24.49
N GLY A 59 -9.55 -14.53 24.51
CA GLY A 59 -10.33 -14.40 25.75
C GLY A 59 -9.92 -13.20 26.60
N SER A 60 -9.48 -12.11 25.96
CA SER A 60 -8.88 -10.95 26.61
C SER A 60 -9.87 -9.79 26.65
N ASN A 61 -9.91 -9.06 27.77
CA ASN A 61 -10.67 -7.82 27.91
C ASN A 61 -9.93 -6.59 27.34
N SER A 62 -8.79 -6.82 26.67
CA SER A 62 -8.02 -5.74 26.03
C SER A 62 -8.67 -5.29 24.73
N SER A 63 -8.41 -4.05 24.33
CA SER A 63 -8.89 -3.53 23.05
C SER A 63 -8.20 -4.24 21.87
N GLN A 64 -8.91 -4.34 20.73
CA GLN A 64 -8.37 -4.92 19.50
C GLN A 64 -7.08 -4.20 19.05
N ILE A 65 -7.06 -2.87 19.12
CA ILE A 65 -5.87 -2.06 18.78
C ILE A 65 -4.70 -2.36 19.75
N GLY A 66 -4.98 -2.58 21.03
CA GLY A 66 -3.97 -2.96 22.02
C GLY A 66 -3.32 -4.31 21.69
N LEU A 67 -4.13 -5.33 21.38
CA LEU A 67 -3.64 -6.65 20.98
C LEU A 67 -2.87 -6.61 19.65
N LEU A 68 -3.36 -5.87 18.66
CA LEU A 68 -2.64 -5.63 17.40
C LEU A 68 -1.28 -4.97 17.64
N SER A 69 -1.20 -4.02 18.58
CA SER A 69 0.06 -3.35 18.93
C SER A 69 1.07 -4.31 19.55
N VAL A 70 0.61 -5.20 20.44
CA VAL A 70 1.48 -6.23 21.06
C VAL A 70 1.99 -7.22 20.01
N ILE A 71 1.12 -7.75 19.16
CA ILE A 71 1.50 -8.68 18.07
C ILE A 71 2.51 -8.00 17.13
N SER A 72 2.23 -6.75 16.74
CA SER A 72 3.12 -5.97 15.87
C SER A 72 4.49 -5.74 16.52
N GLY A 73 4.52 -5.44 17.82
CA GLY A 73 5.76 -5.26 18.57
C GLY A 73 6.61 -6.54 18.62
N ILE A 74 5.98 -7.69 18.85
CA ILE A 74 6.68 -9.00 18.86
C ILE A 74 7.26 -9.32 17.48
N LEU A 75 6.46 -9.13 16.42
CA LEU A 75 6.91 -9.38 15.05
C LEU A 75 8.07 -8.45 14.67
N LEU A 76 7.95 -7.15 14.99
CA LEU A 76 8.99 -6.16 14.71
C LEU A 76 10.30 -6.49 15.42
N LEU A 77 10.23 -6.78 16.73
CA LEU A 77 11.42 -7.17 17.50
C LEU A 77 12.03 -8.47 16.96
N GLY A 78 11.19 -9.47 16.68
CA GLY A 78 11.64 -10.74 16.14
C GLY A 78 12.40 -10.59 14.82
N THR A 79 11.83 -9.84 13.85
CA THR A 79 12.49 -9.62 12.56
C THR A 79 13.79 -8.84 12.68
N HIS A 80 13.86 -7.87 13.59
CA HIS A 80 15.10 -7.09 13.83
C HIS A 80 16.17 -7.89 14.56
N VAL A 81 15.79 -8.75 15.51
CA VAL A 81 16.73 -9.67 16.17
C VAL A 81 17.31 -10.64 15.16
N ILE A 82 16.49 -11.21 14.27
CA ILE A 82 16.97 -12.04 13.16
C ILE A 82 17.96 -11.24 12.30
N THR A 83 17.60 -10.03 11.90
CA THR A 83 18.50 -9.16 11.11
C THR A 83 19.83 -8.93 11.82
N ALA A 84 19.82 -8.59 13.12
CA ALA A 84 21.03 -8.34 13.91
C ALA A 84 21.92 -9.59 14.07
N ILE A 85 21.36 -10.80 14.05
CA ILE A 85 22.13 -12.06 14.15
C ILE A 85 22.75 -12.42 12.80
N PHE A 86 22.03 -12.23 11.69
CA PHE A 86 22.45 -12.71 10.37
C PHE A 86 23.21 -11.67 9.53
N VAL A 87 23.02 -10.38 9.80
CA VAL A 87 23.70 -9.31 9.07
C VAL A 87 25.05 -9.05 9.71
N GLN A 88 26.10 -9.31 8.95
CA GLN A 88 27.47 -9.03 9.36
C GLN A 88 27.85 -7.60 8.97
N GLU A 89 28.13 -6.76 9.96
CA GLU A 89 28.57 -5.38 9.72
C GLU A 89 29.96 -5.35 9.07
N ALA A 90 30.08 -4.62 7.96
CA ALA A 90 31.36 -4.34 7.33
C ALA A 90 32.03 -3.15 8.04
N VAL A 91 33.29 -3.32 8.47
CA VAL A 91 34.05 -2.23 9.10
C VAL A 91 34.24 -1.10 8.09
N HIS A 92 33.74 0.10 8.41
CA HIS A 92 33.92 1.28 7.58
C HIS A 92 35.40 1.59 7.41
N GLN A 93 35.90 1.52 6.18
CA GLN A 93 37.25 1.96 5.85
C GLN A 93 37.21 3.46 5.56
N PRO A 94 37.96 4.30 6.28
CA PRO A 94 37.97 5.74 6.06
C PRO A 94 38.33 6.05 4.61
N ARG A 95 37.43 6.75 3.90
CA ARG A 95 37.66 7.18 2.51
C ARG A 95 38.15 8.64 2.48
N PRO A 96 38.94 9.03 1.46
CA PRO A 96 39.29 10.43 1.26
C PRO A 96 38.02 11.27 1.07
N GLY A 97 37.75 12.21 1.98
CA GLY A 97 36.55 13.05 1.97
C GLY A 97 35.50 12.68 3.03
N ASP A 98 35.74 11.66 3.86
CA ASP A 98 34.89 11.39 5.02
C ASP A 98 34.88 12.58 5.99
N ALA A 99 33.70 12.91 6.49
CA ALA A 99 33.53 14.02 7.43
C ALA A 99 34.20 13.68 8.77
N THR A 100 35.03 14.60 9.26
CA THR A 100 35.70 14.43 10.57
C THR A 100 34.84 14.89 11.74
N ASP A 101 33.77 15.63 11.47
CA ASP A 101 32.83 16.15 12.46
C ASP A 101 31.39 16.23 11.90
N LEU A 102 30.39 16.18 12.79
CA LEU A 102 28.96 16.23 12.47
C LEU A 102 28.60 17.47 11.65
N LYS A 103 29.21 18.63 11.97
CA LYS A 103 28.96 19.87 11.22
C LYS A 103 29.40 19.76 9.76
N GLN A 104 30.50 19.06 9.49
CA GLN A 104 30.97 18.83 8.14
C GLN A 104 30.09 17.80 7.42
N MET A 105 29.65 16.75 8.12
CA MET A 105 28.69 15.77 7.60
C MET A 105 27.39 16.44 7.15
N LEU A 106 26.77 17.25 8.02
CA LEU A 106 25.53 17.96 7.72
C LEU A 106 25.69 18.93 6.55
N ARG A 107 26.84 19.61 6.45
CA ARG A 107 27.13 20.50 5.33
C ARG A 107 27.28 19.73 4.02
N ASN A 108 28.04 18.63 4.03
CA ASN A 108 28.21 17.77 2.85
C ASN A 108 26.87 17.20 2.37
N MET A 109 26.00 16.78 3.31
CA MET A 109 24.64 16.34 3.00
C MET A 109 23.81 17.46 2.37
N TRP A 110 23.82 18.66 2.97
CA TRP A 110 23.08 19.81 2.46
C TRP A 110 23.55 20.22 1.05
N ASP A 111 24.86 20.29 0.84
CA ASP A 111 25.44 20.58 -0.48
C ASP A 111 25.09 19.50 -1.50
N THR A 112 25.07 18.23 -1.10
CA THR A 112 24.65 17.11 -1.96
C THR A 112 23.20 17.26 -2.37
N VAL A 113 22.29 17.55 -1.41
CA VAL A 113 20.86 17.77 -1.67
C VAL A 113 20.66 18.92 -2.67
N LEU A 114 21.37 20.04 -2.52
CA LEU A 114 21.24 21.18 -3.43
C LEU A 114 21.84 20.92 -4.82
N ARG A 115 22.86 20.08 -4.92
CA ARG A 115 23.58 19.77 -6.18
C ARG A 115 23.12 18.49 -6.85
N LEU A 116 21.98 17.92 -6.44
CA LEU A 116 21.41 16.71 -7.02
C LEU A 116 21.27 16.82 -8.56
N PRO A 117 21.68 15.80 -9.32
CA PRO A 117 21.43 15.69 -10.76
C PRO A 117 19.95 15.84 -11.11
N ALA A 118 19.65 16.38 -12.29
CA ALA A 118 18.28 16.66 -12.74
C ALA A 118 17.36 15.42 -12.69
N THR A 119 17.89 14.25 -12.98
CA THR A 119 17.16 12.97 -12.92
C THR A 119 16.67 12.66 -11.50
N ILE A 120 17.56 12.75 -10.51
CA ILE A 120 17.20 12.42 -9.11
C ILE A 120 16.22 13.45 -8.57
N ARG A 121 16.43 14.74 -8.88
CA ARG A 121 15.50 15.81 -8.51
C ARG A 121 14.09 15.57 -9.04
N SER A 122 13.97 15.12 -10.29
CA SER A 122 12.68 14.79 -10.91
C SER A 122 11.99 13.64 -10.17
N ILE A 123 12.74 12.60 -9.80
CA ILE A 123 12.21 11.47 -9.01
C ILE A 123 11.69 11.97 -7.65
N CYS A 124 12.43 12.84 -6.95
CA CYS A 124 11.99 13.41 -5.68
C CYS A 124 10.68 14.19 -5.81
N PHE A 125 10.52 15.02 -6.83
CA PHE A 125 9.27 15.76 -7.06
C PHE A 125 8.10 14.82 -7.34
N ILE A 126 8.28 13.83 -8.22
CA ILE A 126 7.21 12.89 -8.52
C ILE A 126 6.84 12.08 -7.27
N GLN A 127 7.83 11.65 -6.48
CA GLN A 127 7.57 10.94 -5.23
C GLN A 127 6.82 11.80 -4.22
N PHE A 128 7.15 13.09 -4.10
CA PHE A 128 6.44 14.03 -3.24
C PHE A 128 4.97 14.16 -3.63
N PHE A 129 4.68 14.44 -4.92
CA PHE A 129 3.29 14.56 -5.39
C PHE A 129 2.54 13.23 -5.36
N SER A 130 3.21 12.11 -5.65
CA SER A 130 2.64 10.77 -5.54
C SER A 130 2.22 10.47 -4.10
N TRP A 131 3.06 10.80 -3.11
CA TRP A 131 2.71 10.65 -1.70
C TRP A 131 1.50 11.50 -1.31
N LEU A 132 1.39 12.74 -1.82
CA LEU A 132 0.20 13.57 -1.57
C LEU A 132 -1.10 12.90 -2.07
N GLY A 133 -1.06 12.22 -3.22
CA GLY A 133 -2.21 11.47 -3.73
C GLY A 133 -2.50 10.18 -2.97
N TRP A 134 -1.46 9.52 -2.46
CA TRP A 134 -1.59 8.25 -1.74
C TRP A 134 -2.00 8.42 -0.27
N LEU A 135 -1.63 9.54 0.37
CA LEU A 135 -1.91 9.79 1.79
C LEU A 135 -3.40 9.68 2.17
N PRO A 136 -4.36 10.29 1.44
CA PRO A 136 -5.79 10.14 1.76
C PRO A 136 -6.28 8.69 1.65
N VAL A 137 -5.79 7.95 0.66
CA VAL A 137 -6.13 6.53 0.48
C VAL A 137 -5.66 5.73 1.69
N MET A 138 -4.44 5.94 2.18
CA MET A 138 -3.93 5.24 3.36
C MET A 138 -4.72 5.55 4.64
N LEU A 139 -5.23 6.78 4.80
CA LEU A 139 -5.91 7.20 6.02
C LEU A 139 -7.42 6.91 6.02
N PHE A 140 -8.07 7.03 4.86
CA PHE A 140 -9.53 7.05 4.77
C PHE A 140 -10.12 5.90 3.96
N ALA A 141 -9.32 4.99 3.38
CA ALA A 141 -9.88 3.91 2.56
C ALA A 141 -10.84 3.00 3.34
N THR A 142 -10.50 2.59 4.57
CA THR A 142 -11.40 1.74 5.39
C THR A 142 -12.71 2.45 5.69
N GLU A 143 -12.64 3.72 6.13
CA GLU A 143 -13.82 4.51 6.46
C GLU A 143 -14.70 4.73 5.23
N TYR A 144 -14.10 5.11 4.10
CA TYR A 144 -14.80 5.34 2.85
C TYR A 144 -15.54 4.09 2.36
N ILE A 145 -14.89 2.92 2.41
CA ILE A 145 -15.53 1.65 2.02
C ILE A 145 -16.62 1.27 3.03
N GLY A 146 -16.40 1.53 4.32
CA GLY A 146 -17.39 1.31 5.37
C GLY A 146 -18.64 2.16 5.19
N ASP A 147 -18.49 3.44 4.85
CA ASP A 147 -19.62 4.33 4.57
C ASP A 147 -20.42 3.87 3.33
N ILE A 148 -19.74 3.37 2.29
CA ILE A 148 -20.43 2.76 1.14
C ILE A 148 -21.25 1.54 1.58
N TYR A 149 -20.68 0.68 2.42
CA TYR A 149 -21.38 -0.51 2.94
C TYR A 149 -22.63 -0.12 3.75
N VAL A 150 -22.50 0.86 4.65
CA VAL A 150 -23.61 1.34 5.48
C VAL A 150 -24.72 1.94 4.61
N ARG A 151 -24.36 2.74 3.61
CA ARG A 151 -25.34 3.34 2.67
C ARG A 151 -26.09 2.26 1.88
N ASP A 152 -25.37 1.29 1.34
CA ASP A 152 -25.95 0.19 0.58
C ASP A 152 -26.91 -0.67 1.43
N ALA A 153 -26.54 -0.95 2.70
CA ALA A 153 -27.40 -1.69 3.62
C ALA A 153 -28.71 -0.95 3.93
N LEU A 154 -28.66 0.37 4.13
CA LEU A 154 -29.84 1.19 4.38
C LEU A 154 -30.75 1.28 3.15
N ASP A 155 -30.17 1.40 1.95
CA ASP A 155 -30.92 1.42 0.69
C ASP A 155 -31.66 0.08 0.45
N HIS A 156 -31.13 -1.04 0.94
CA HIS A 156 -31.74 -2.36 0.88
C HIS A 156 -32.67 -2.70 2.07
N GLY A 157 -33.03 -1.71 2.89
CA GLY A 157 -34.09 -1.83 3.90
C GLY A 157 -33.62 -2.23 5.30
N ASP A 158 -32.35 -2.02 5.64
CA ASP A 158 -31.88 -2.20 7.02
C ASP A 158 -32.59 -1.24 8.00
N SER A 159 -33.27 -1.80 8.99
CA SER A 159 -34.08 -1.05 9.97
C SER A 159 -33.28 -0.40 11.10
N ARG A 160 -31.97 -0.66 11.21
CA ARG A 160 -31.11 -0.17 12.30
C ARG A 160 -30.86 1.34 12.24
N GLY A 161 -31.08 1.95 11.07
CA GLY A 161 -30.90 3.38 10.83
C GLY A 161 -29.41 3.81 10.72
N PRO A 162 -29.16 5.05 10.25
CA PRO A 162 -27.80 5.51 9.90
C PRO A 162 -26.86 5.72 11.09
N SER A 163 -27.41 5.84 12.30
CA SER A 163 -26.64 6.05 13.55
C SER A 163 -26.37 4.76 14.32
N SER A 164 -26.68 3.59 13.76
CA SER A 164 -26.44 2.31 14.43
C SER A 164 -24.96 2.01 14.55
N GLU A 165 -24.47 1.88 15.78
CA GLU A 165 -23.08 1.51 16.08
C GLU A 165 -22.73 0.13 15.51
N ALA A 166 -23.64 -0.84 15.63
CA ALA A 166 -23.45 -2.19 15.09
C ALA A 166 -23.34 -2.19 13.55
N LEU A 167 -24.10 -1.36 12.85
CA LEU A 167 -24.01 -1.24 11.39
C LEU A 167 -22.70 -0.57 10.95
N ARG A 168 -22.23 0.44 11.70
CA ARG A 168 -20.93 1.07 11.46
C ARG A 168 -19.76 0.13 11.74
N GLU A 169 -19.85 -0.70 12.76
CA GLU A 169 -18.87 -1.74 13.04
C GLU A 169 -18.81 -2.76 11.88
N GLU A 170 -19.97 -3.18 11.37
CA GLU A 170 -20.08 -4.08 10.22
C GLU A 170 -19.44 -3.47 8.95
N GLY A 171 -19.70 -2.19 8.69
CA GLY A 171 -19.07 -1.43 7.61
C GLY A 171 -17.56 -1.32 7.77
N THR A 172 -17.07 -1.05 9.00
CA THR A 172 -15.64 -1.01 9.30
C THR A 172 -14.98 -2.35 8.98
N ARG A 173 -15.61 -3.47 9.38
CA ARG A 173 -15.13 -4.82 9.06
C ARG A 173 -15.17 -5.09 7.55
N ALA A 174 -16.18 -4.60 6.83
CA ALA A 174 -16.22 -4.70 5.36
C ALA A 174 -15.06 -3.95 4.69
N GLY A 175 -14.74 -2.74 5.18
CA GLY A 175 -13.57 -1.98 4.76
C GLY A 175 -12.26 -2.73 4.99
N SER A 176 -12.07 -3.32 6.18
CA SER A 176 -10.89 -4.15 6.47
C SER A 176 -10.78 -5.38 5.56
N ARG A 177 -11.90 -6.02 5.19
CA ARG A 177 -11.91 -7.14 4.23
C ARG A 177 -11.52 -6.68 2.81
N ALA A 178 -12.02 -5.52 2.38
CA ALA A 178 -11.67 -4.97 1.07
C ALA A 178 -10.16 -4.66 0.98
N LEU A 179 -9.58 -4.07 2.02
CA LEU A 179 -8.14 -3.81 2.07
C LEU A 179 -7.30 -5.10 2.13
N PHE A 180 -7.79 -6.15 2.77
CA PHE A 180 -7.16 -7.47 2.71
C PHE A 180 -7.07 -8.01 1.27
N HIS A 181 -8.15 -7.92 0.50
CA HIS A 181 -8.12 -8.27 -0.92
C HIS A 181 -7.20 -7.35 -1.74
N GLY A 182 -7.17 -6.06 -1.43
CA GLY A 182 -6.22 -5.10 -2.02
C GLY A 182 -4.76 -5.47 -1.74
N ALA A 183 -4.45 -5.95 -0.55
CA ALA A 183 -3.12 -6.44 -0.20
C ALA A 183 -2.75 -7.73 -0.93
N LEU A 184 -3.68 -8.66 -1.09
CA LEU A 184 -3.47 -9.86 -1.92
C LEU A 184 -3.18 -9.49 -3.37
N LEU A 185 -3.94 -8.54 -3.93
CA LEU A 185 -3.70 -8.02 -5.28
C LEU A 185 -2.34 -7.34 -5.39
N THR A 186 -1.94 -6.57 -4.38
CA THR A 186 -0.62 -5.91 -4.33
C THR A 186 0.51 -6.92 -4.25
N LEU A 187 0.38 -7.95 -3.42
CA LEU A 187 1.35 -9.04 -3.34
C LEU A 187 1.45 -9.78 -4.67
N PHE A 188 0.32 -10.15 -5.26
CA PHE A 188 0.25 -10.79 -6.56
C PHE A 188 0.93 -9.93 -7.64
N ALA A 189 0.61 -8.63 -7.70
CA ALA A 189 1.24 -7.68 -8.60
C ALA A 189 2.76 -7.60 -8.38
N SER A 190 3.25 -7.58 -7.14
CA SER A 190 4.70 -7.52 -6.86
C SER A 190 5.48 -8.77 -7.30
N ILE A 191 4.83 -9.94 -7.33
CA ILE A 191 5.41 -11.19 -7.81
C ILE A 191 5.34 -11.27 -9.34
N MET A 192 4.23 -10.82 -9.93
CA MET A 192 3.97 -10.91 -11.37
C MET A 192 4.65 -9.80 -12.18
N LEU A 193 4.72 -8.58 -11.68
CA LEU A 193 5.22 -7.41 -12.42
C LEU A 193 6.64 -7.59 -13.01
N PRO A 194 7.60 -8.21 -12.30
CA PRO A 194 8.92 -8.53 -12.88
C PRO A 194 8.86 -9.47 -14.09
N LEU A 195 7.79 -10.26 -14.26
CA LEU A 195 7.59 -11.07 -15.46
C LEU A 195 7.30 -10.21 -16.69
N PHE A 196 6.75 -9.01 -16.52
CA PHE A 196 6.32 -8.12 -17.61
C PHE A 196 7.28 -6.96 -17.88
N VAL A 197 8.19 -6.65 -16.95
CA VAL A 197 9.11 -5.49 -17.02
C VAL A 197 10.56 -5.96 -17.17
N VAL A 198 11.34 -5.29 -18.02
CA VAL A 198 12.78 -5.54 -18.15
C VAL A 198 13.53 -4.77 -17.06
N SER A 199 14.31 -5.49 -16.25
CA SER A 199 15.46 -4.89 -15.55
C SER A 199 16.66 -5.02 -16.50
N ARG A 200 17.24 -3.92 -16.97
CA ARG A 200 18.45 -3.96 -17.83
C ARG A 200 19.72 -4.40 -17.09
N SER A 201 19.60 -4.91 -15.86
CA SER A 201 20.73 -5.43 -15.09
C SER A 201 21.06 -6.86 -15.53
N GLU A 202 22.35 -7.16 -15.76
CA GLU A 202 22.87 -8.50 -16.12
C GLU A 202 22.55 -9.60 -15.07
N ALA A 203 22.01 -9.23 -13.90
CA ALA A 203 21.49 -10.13 -12.87
C ALA A 203 20.19 -10.88 -13.26
N ASP A 204 19.80 -10.88 -14.55
CA ASP A 204 18.55 -11.47 -15.02
C ASP A 204 18.49 -12.99 -14.81
N HIS A 205 19.61 -13.69 -14.62
CA HIS A 205 19.64 -15.15 -14.38
C HIS A 205 19.01 -15.57 -13.04
N GLN A 206 18.98 -14.69 -12.03
CA GLN A 206 18.38 -14.99 -10.72
C GLN A 206 16.96 -14.41 -10.56
N SER A 207 16.46 -13.67 -11.56
CA SER A 207 15.10 -13.15 -11.54
C SER A 207 14.10 -14.28 -11.83
N ILE A 208 12.85 -14.18 -11.36
CA ILE A 208 11.79 -15.13 -11.75
C ILE A 208 11.64 -15.14 -13.29
N GLY A 209 11.87 -14.01 -13.95
CA GLY A 209 11.93 -13.91 -15.41
C GLY A 209 13.05 -14.75 -16.03
N GLY A 210 14.24 -14.78 -15.42
CA GLY A 210 15.35 -15.65 -15.79
C GLY A 210 15.07 -17.13 -15.58
N ILE A 211 14.46 -17.49 -14.45
CA ILE A 211 14.05 -18.87 -14.16
C ILE A 211 13.01 -19.35 -15.19
N VAL A 212 11.98 -18.52 -15.45
CA VAL A 212 10.96 -18.78 -16.48
C VAL A 212 11.61 -18.87 -17.87
N TRP A 213 12.61 -18.04 -18.15
CA TRP A 213 13.36 -18.09 -19.40
C TRP A 213 14.18 -19.39 -19.53
N GLU A 214 14.87 -19.83 -18.49
CA GLU A 214 15.60 -21.11 -18.49
C GLU A 214 14.65 -22.31 -18.62
N LEU A 215 13.50 -22.28 -17.94
CA LEU A 215 12.45 -23.28 -18.11
C LEU A 215 11.87 -23.24 -19.53
N SER A 216 11.77 -22.06 -20.14
CA SER A 216 11.26 -21.92 -21.51
C SER A 216 12.17 -22.54 -22.57
N LYS A 217 13.46 -22.71 -22.28
CA LYS A 217 14.37 -23.46 -23.18
C LYS A 217 14.00 -24.94 -23.31
N ARG A 218 13.15 -25.46 -22.43
CA ARG A 218 12.61 -26.84 -22.51
C ARG A 218 11.31 -26.93 -23.31
N LEU A 219 10.75 -25.80 -23.75
CA LEU A 219 9.52 -25.76 -24.53
C LEU A 219 9.81 -25.90 -26.04
N PRO A 220 8.79 -26.28 -26.85
CA PRO A 220 8.93 -26.32 -28.31
C PRO A 220 9.40 -24.99 -28.90
N LEU A 221 10.17 -25.05 -29.99
CA LEU A 221 10.78 -23.89 -30.66
C LEU A 221 9.79 -22.75 -30.99
N ASP A 222 8.55 -23.07 -31.35
CA ASP A 222 7.52 -22.07 -31.67
C ASP A 222 7.11 -21.24 -30.44
N VAL A 223 7.06 -21.89 -29.27
CA VAL A 223 6.76 -21.24 -27.98
C VAL A 223 7.96 -20.41 -27.53
N GLN A 224 9.18 -20.90 -27.77
CA GLN A 224 10.41 -20.18 -27.47
C GLN A 224 10.53 -18.89 -28.29
N GLN A 225 10.23 -18.92 -29.59
CA GLN A 225 10.26 -17.74 -30.47
C GLN A 225 9.19 -16.72 -30.08
N THR A 226 8.00 -17.19 -29.71
CA THR A 226 6.91 -16.33 -29.23
C THR A 226 7.29 -15.65 -27.91
N LEU A 227 7.88 -16.40 -26.96
CA LEU A 227 8.39 -15.86 -25.70
C LEU A 227 9.54 -14.87 -25.89
N HIS A 228 10.44 -15.12 -26.85
CA HIS A 228 11.53 -14.20 -27.17
C HIS A 228 11.01 -12.88 -27.74
N LYS A 229 10.10 -12.93 -28.73
CA LYS A 229 9.43 -11.72 -29.25
C LYS A 229 8.69 -10.98 -28.16
N TRP A 230 7.96 -11.70 -27.32
CA TRP A 230 7.24 -11.13 -26.17
C TRP A 230 8.20 -10.43 -25.19
N ARG A 231 9.36 -11.04 -24.90
CA ARG A 231 10.41 -10.48 -24.04
C ARG A 231 11.00 -9.20 -24.61
N GLU A 232 11.15 -9.10 -25.94
CA GLU A 232 11.65 -7.90 -26.62
C GLU A 232 10.62 -6.76 -26.67
N THR A 233 9.32 -7.05 -26.65
CA THR A 233 8.24 -6.04 -26.57
C THR A 233 8.03 -5.42 -25.18
N LYS A 234 8.81 -5.79 -24.16
CA LYS A 234 8.55 -5.40 -22.78
C LYS A 234 8.66 -3.88 -22.51
N PHE A 235 7.85 -3.42 -21.56
CA PHE A 235 7.82 -2.04 -21.11
C PHE A 235 9.04 -1.70 -20.24
N ASP A 236 9.57 -0.49 -20.42
CA ASP A 236 10.61 0.09 -19.57
C ASP A 236 10.07 0.30 -18.14
N LEU A 237 10.93 0.19 -17.12
CA LEU A 237 10.56 0.35 -15.71
C LEU A 237 9.97 1.74 -15.46
N ALA A 238 10.59 2.78 -16.03
CA ALA A 238 10.13 4.15 -15.91
C ALA A 238 8.74 4.35 -16.53
N LYS A 239 8.48 3.72 -17.69
CA LYS A 239 7.18 3.77 -18.36
C LYS A 239 6.11 3.04 -17.54
N THR A 240 6.45 1.85 -17.04
CA THR A 240 5.54 1.06 -16.20
C THR A 240 5.11 1.85 -14.97
N TRP A 241 6.08 2.45 -14.28
CA TRP A 241 5.82 3.29 -13.13
C TRP A 241 4.98 4.54 -13.44
N ALA A 242 5.25 5.22 -14.56
CA ALA A 242 4.44 6.37 -15.00
C ALA A 242 2.99 5.96 -15.34
N VAL A 243 2.81 4.84 -16.04
CA VAL A 243 1.49 4.28 -16.35
C VAL A 243 0.74 3.94 -15.07
N SER A 244 1.39 3.33 -14.08
CA SER A 244 0.77 3.01 -12.79
C SER A 244 0.22 4.25 -12.08
N HIS A 245 0.98 5.36 -12.06
CA HIS A 245 0.49 6.62 -11.48
C HIS A 245 -0.67 7.24 -12.26
N MET A 246 -0.64 7.13 -13.58
CA MET A 246 -1.72 7.63 -14.43
C MET A 246 -3.00 6.81 -14.22
N VAL A 247 -2.90 5.49 -14.17
CA VAL A 247 -4.02 4.60 -13.85
C VAL A 247 -4.56 4.89 -12.45
N PHE A 248 -3.69 5.06 -11.45
CA PHE A 248 -4.10 5.44 -10.11
C PHE A 248 -4.88 6.77 -10.10
N GLY A 249 -4.40 7.79 -10.82
CA GLY A 249 -5.10 9.08 -10.95
C GLY A 249 -6.46 8.95 -11.62
N VAL A 250 -6.57 8.16 -12.69
CA VAL A 250 -7.86 7.91 -13.37
C VAL A 250 -8.83 7.19 -12.43
N LEU A 251 -8.38 6.15 -11.73
CA LEU A 251 -9.21 5.42 -10.77
C LEU A 251 -9.72 6.34 -9.65
N LEU A 252 -8.85 7.23 -9.15
CA LEU A 252 -9.22 8.20 -8.12
C LEU A 252 -10.22 9.24 -8.63
N LEU A 253 -10.21 9.59 -9.92
CA LEU A 253 -11.25 10.43 -10.51
C LEU A 253 -12.56 9.67 -10.72
N CYS A 254 -12.50 8.38 -11.06
CA CYS A 254 -13.68 7.54 -11.20
C CYS A 254 -14.46 7.38 -9.88
N THR A 255 -13.81 7.46 -8.71
CA THR A 255 -14.54 7.41 -7.42
C THR A 255 -15.50 8.59 -7.22
N LEU A 256 -15.26 9.73 -7.87
CA LEU A 256 -16.22 10.85 -7.87
C LEU A 256 -17.56 10.44 -8.49
N GLN A 257 -17.56 9.54 -9.47
CA GLN A 257 -18.77 9.03 -10.09
C GLN A 257 -19.55 8.12 -9.12
N VAL A 258 -18.83 7.27 -8.36
CA VAL A 258 -19.43 6.43 -7.30
C VAL A 258 -20.07 7.30 -6.21
N ALA A 259 -19.44 8.41 -5.84
CA ALA A 259 -20.01 9.37 -4.90
C ALA A 259 -21.22 10.14 -5.47
N SER A 260 -21.36 10.21 -6.80
CA SER A 260 -22.40 10.96 -7.50
C SER A 260 -23.67 10.15 -7.80
N PHE A 261 -23.70 8.84 -7.58
CA PHE A 261 -24.93 8.07 -7.74
C PHE A 261 -25.89 8.38 -6.58
N PRO A 262 -27.06 9.00 -6.83
CA PRO A 262 -28.13 9.07 -5.84
C PRO A 262 -28.61 7.65 -5.52
N PRO A 263 -29.15 7.39 -4.32
CA PRO A 263 -29.70 6.09 -3.97
C PRO A 263 -30.72 5.68 -5.04
N TYR A 264 -30.47 4.54 -5.69
CA TYR A 264 -31.42 3.92 -6.62
C TYR A 264 -32.63 3.45 -5.82
N GLY A 265 -33.57 4.37 -5.57
CA GLY A 265 -34.75 4.08 -4.77
C GLY A 265 -35.55 5.28 -4.27
N VAL A 266 -35.03 6.51 -4.32
CA VAL A 266 -35.87 7.68 -4.05
C VAL A 266 -36.48 8.15 -5.36
N SER A 267 -37.64 7.56 -5.71
CA SER A 267 -38.58 8.21 -6.61
C SER A 267 -38.77 9.65 -6.13
N SER A 268 -38.42 10.62 -6.95
CA SER A 268 -38.53 12.06 -6.67
C SER A 268 -39.99 12.56 -6.61
N ASN A 269 -40.94 11.71 -6.19
CA ASN A 269 -42.38 11.99 -6.15
C ASN A 269 -43.03 11.24 -4.97
N SER A 270 -42.81 11.69 -3.73
CA SER A 270 -43.76 11.44 -2.61
C SER A 270 -43.41 12.14 -1.30
N SER A 271 -42.19 12.64 -1.10
CA SER A 271 -41.78 13.19 0.22
C SER A 271 -42.09 14.68 0.44
N ILE A 272 -42.71 15.39 -0.52
CA ILE A 272 -43.10 16.81 -0.35
C ILE A 272 -44.59 16.98 -0.03
N ASP A 273 -45.44 16.00 -0.36
CA ASP A 273 -46.88 16.12 -0.12
C ASP A 273 -47.32 15.56 1.24
N SER A 274 -46.60 14.59 1.81
CA SER A 274 -46.99 14.00 3.11
C SER A 274 -46.78 14.93 4.33
N TYR A 275 -45.98 16.00 4.19
CA TYR A 275 -45.82 17.00 5.27
C TYR A 275 -46.86 18.13 5.20
N LYS A 276 -47.59 18.27 4.08
CA LYS A 276 -48.66 19.27 3.92
C LYS A 276 -50.03 18.75 4.38
N ASP A 277 -50.26 17.44 4.32
CA ASP A 277 -51.55 16.85 4.75
C ASP A 277 -51.66 16.57 6.26
N LEU A 278 -50.53 16.56 6.99
CA LEU A 278 -50.54 16.38 8.45
C LEU A 278 -50.84 17.68 9.21
N ASP A 279 -50.54 18.85 8.64
CA ASP A 279 -50.85 20.15 9.24
C ASP A 279 -52.27 20.66 8.92
N SER A 280 -52.87 20.21 7.80
CA SER A 280 -54.24 20.60 7.43
C SER A 280 -55.32 19.90 8.25
N HIS A 281 -55.06 18.67 8.72
CA HIS A 281 -56.02 17.90 9.51
C HIS A 281 -55.98 18.18 11.02
N ARG A 282 -54.98 18.90 11.55
CA ARG A 282 -54.89 19.25 12.97
C ARG A 282 -55.55 20.57 13.36
N LEU A 283 -56.04 21.34 12.39
CA LEU A 283 -56.64 22.67 12.62
C LEU A 283 -58.18 22.69 12.57
N TYR A 284 -58.85 21.55 12.37
CA TYR A 284 -60.33 21.48 12.28
C TYR A 284 -60.97 20.29 13.03
N SER A 285 -60.37 19.83 14.13
CA SER A 285 -61.09 18.96 15.07
C SER A 285 -60.92 19.50 16.49
N SER A 286 -62.03 20.02 16.98
CA SER A 286 -62.38 20.52 18.30
C SER A 286 -61.85 19.69 19.46
#